data_AF-A0A956TRF6-F1
#
_entry.id   AF-A0A956TRF6-F1
#
_cell.length_a   1.000
_cell.length_b   1.000
_cell.length_c   1.000
_cell.angle_alpha   90.00
_cell.angle_beta   90.00
_cell.angle_gamma   90.00
#
_symmetry.space_group_name_H-M   'P 1'
#
loop_
_entity.id
_entity.type
_entity.pdbx_description
1 polymer ?
#
loop_
_entity_poly.entity_id
_entity_poly.type
_entity_poly.pdbx_seq_one_letter_code
_entity_poly.pdbx_strand_id
1 'polypeptide(L)'
;MAFCPPVERERTFIEEEAVPEQAEKADKAREFELKANIKVVGVGGAGSNAVNRMIAAGLNGVEFWACNTDAQALELSAAKNRLQIGAKLTRGLGAGGNPQVGTKAAEESREEIAAALQGSDMVFIAAGMGGGTGT
;
A
#
# COMPACT_ATOMS: atom_id res chain seq x y z
N MET A 1 56.38 -20.55 -59.33
CA MET A 1 55.26 -19.59 -59.25
C MET A 1 54.72 -19.68 -57.84
N ALA A 2 54.72 -18.69 -56.97
CA ALA A 2 55.22 -17.33 -57.00
C ALA A 2 55.66 -16.98 -55.57
N PHE A 3 56.53 -15.98 -55.50
CA PHE A 3 57.20 -15.39 -54.36
C PHE A 3 56.30 -14.31 -53.72
N CYS A 4 56.15 -14.26 -52.39
CA CYS A 4 55.90 -13.01 -51.66
C CYS A 4 56.27 -13.15 -50.16
N PRO A 5 57.16 -12.29 -49.62
CA PRO A 5 57.67 -12.31 -48.24
C PRO A 5 56.88 -11.33 -47.32
N PRO A 6 57.29 -11.08 -46.05
CA PRO A 6 56.41 -10.72 -44.92
C PRO A 6 56.18 -9.21 -44.73
N VAL A 7 55.10 -8.81 -44.04
CA VAL A 7 54.87 -7.44 -43.56
C VAL A 7 54.22 -7.41 -42.17
N GLU A 8 55.07 -7.10 -41.20
CA GLU A 8 54.96 -6.18 -40.04
C GLU A 8 53.69 -6.08 -39.15
N ARG A 9 54.01 -6.10 -37.85
CA ARG A 9 53.25 -5.57 -36.71
C ARG A 9 52.67 -4.19 -36.99
N GLU A 10 51.44 -3.95 -36.51
CA GLU A 10 51.14 -2.75 -35.74
C GLU A 10 49.93 -2.95 -34.82
N ARG A 11 50.03 -2.41 -33.61
CA ARG A 11 49.00 -2.46 -32.57
C ARG A 11 47.88 -1.51 -32.95
N THR A 12 46.63 -1.91 -32.77
CA THR A 12 45.57 -0.98 -32.35
C THR A 12 44.60 -1.70 -31.44
N PHE A 13 44.45 -1.11 -30.25
CA PHE A 13 43.37 -1.37 -29.32
C PHE A 13 42.03 -1.27 -30.03
N ILE A 14 41.15 -2.25 -29.84
CA ILE A 14 39.71 -2.05 -29.98
C ILE A 14 39.07 -2.76 -28.78
N GLU A 15 38.51 -1.95 -27.89
CA GLU A 15 37.52 -2.36 -26.89
C GLU A 15 36.35 -2.98 -27.65
N GLU A 16 35.97 -4.23 -27.32
CA GLU A 16 34.66 -4.76 -27.72
C GLU A 16 33.95 -5.24 -26.46
N GLU A 17 33.22 -4.26 -25.93
CA GLU A 17 32.04 -4.31 -25.07
C GLU A 17 31.78 -5.58 -24.25
N ALA A 18 32.02 -5.43 -22.94
CA ALA A 18 31.36 -6.26 -21.96
C ALA A 18 29.84 -6.18 -22.14
N VAL A 19 29.26 -7.34 -22.43
CA VAL A 19 27.85 -7.64 -22.75
C VAL A 19 26.86 -6.86 -21.86
N PRO A 20 25.79 -6.23 -22.42
CA PRO A 20 24.90 -5.30 -21.72
C PRO A 20 23.91 -5.92 -20.72
N GLU A 21 23.97 -7.24 -20.50
CA GLU A 21 22.93 -8.00 -19.78
C GLU A 21 22.89 -7.73 -18.26
N GLN A 22 23.98 -7.19 -17.68
CA GLN A 22 24.07 -6.93 -16.25
C GLN A 22 23.44 -5.59 -15.83
N ALA A 23 23.32 -4.63 -16.75
CA ALA A 23 22.69 -3.33 -16.49
C ALA A 23 21.16 -3.46 -16.37
N GLU A 24 20.51 -4.26 -17.23
CA GLU A 24 19.06 -4.46 -17.21
C GLU A 24 18.52 -5.14 -15.93
N LYS A 25 19.33 -5.99 -15.28
CA LYS A 25 18.93 -6.62 -14.00
C LYS A 25 19.03 -5.66 -12.81
N ALA A 26 19.93 -4.69 -12.86
CA ALA A 26 20.09 -3.68 -11.81
C ALA A 26 18.97 -2.63 -11.84
N ASP A 27 18.51 -2.24 -13.04
CA ASP A 27 17.36 -1.33 -13.20
C ASP A 27 16.05 -1.97 -12.73
N LYS A 28 15.79 -3.25 -13.04
CA LYS A 28 14.60 -3.95 -12.51
C LYS A 28 14.61 -4.13 -10.99
N ALA A 29 15.78 -4.31 -10.37
CA ALA A 29 15.89 -4.41 -8.92
C ALA A 29 15.59 -3.07 -8.23
N ARG A 30 16.06 -1.95 -8.82
CA ARG A 30 15.74 -0.59 -8.35
C ARG A 30 14.28 -0.20 -8.56
N GLU A 31 13.65 -0.66 -9.64
CA GLU A 31 12.24 -0.41 -9.91
C GLU A 31 11.32 -1.07 -8.86
N PHE A 32 11.72 -2.20 -8.27
CA PHE A 32 11.01 -2.83 -7.15
C PHE A 32 11.23 -2.13 -5.80
N GLU A 33 12.38 -1.47 -5.60
CA GLU A 33 12.70 -0.71 -4.38
C GLU A 33 11.95 0.62 -4.28
N LEU A 34 11.40 1.13 -5.40
CA LEU A 34 10.63 2.37 -5.47
C LEU A 34 9.11 2.16 -5.45
N LYS A 35 8.62 0.94 -5.14
CA LYS A 35 7.19 0.74 -4.92
C LYS A 35 6.76 1.39 -3.61
N ALA A 36 6.17 2.57 -3.71
CA ALA A 36 5.54 3.26 -2.59
C ALA A 36 4.52 2.34 -1.90
N ASN A 37 4.63 2.23 -0.58
CA ASN A 37 3.67 1.50 0.25
C ASN A 37 2.41 2.36 0.43
N ILE A 38 1.40 2.10 -0.41
CA ILE A 38 0.12 2.80 -0.37
C ILE A 38 -0.88 1.99 0.48
N LYS A 39 -1.44 2.62 1.51
CA LYS A 39 -2.52 2.05 2.32
C LYS A 39 -3.84 2.77 2.05
N VAL A 40 -4.92 2.01 1.95
CA VAL A 40 -6.29 2.55 1.82
C VAL A 40 -7.07 2.13 3.06
N VAL A 41 -7.50 3.10 3.85
CA VAL A 41 -8.26 2.90 5.09
C VAL A 41 -9.70 3.31 4.89
N GLY A 42 -10.61 2.34 4.92
CA GLY A 42 -12.05 2.56 4.92
C GLY A 42 -12.56 2.79 6.34
N VAL A 43 -13.04 3.99 6.66
CA VAL A 43 -13.55 4.34 7.99
C VAL A 43 -15.08 4.32 8.02
N GLY A 44 -15.64 3.61 8.99
CA GLY A 44 -17.07 3.42 9.17
C GLY A 44 -17.71 2.51 8.12
N GLY A 45 -19.04 2.43 8.11
CA GLY A 45 -19.78 1.55 7.20
C GLY A 45 -19.63 1.94 5.73
N ALA A 46 -19.76 3.23 5.41
CA ALA A 46 -19.60 3.72 4.04
C ALA A 46 -18.15 3.56 3.53
N GLY A 47 -17.15 3.84 4.38
CA GLY A 47 -15.75 3.63 4.03
C GLY A 47 -15.41 2.16 3.79
N SER A 48 -15.93 1.26 4.64
CA SER A 48 -15.77 -0.19 4.46
C SER A 48 -16.42 -0.67 3.16
N ASN A 49 -17.60 -0.15 2.81
CA ASN A 49 -18.25 -0.47 1.53
C ASN A 49 -17.45 0.05 0.32
N ALA A 50 -16.85 1.24 0.41
CA ALA A 50 -15.97 1.77 -0.62
C ALA A 50 -14.74 0.87 -0.82
N VAL A 51 -14.08 0.45 0.26
CA VAL A 51 -12.96 -0.49 0.22
C VAL A 51 -13.37 -1.83 -0.40
N ASN A 52 -14.52 -2.38 -0.02
CA ASN A 52 -15.03 -3.62 -0.61
C ASN A 52 -15.19 -3.52 -2.14
N ARG A 53 -15.67 -2.37 -2.64
CA ARG A 53 -15.80 -2.11 -4.07
C ARG A 53 -14.44 -1.99 -4.76
N MET A 54 -13.45 -1.35 -4.11
CA MET A 54 -12.08 -1.27 -4.64
C MET A 54 -11.43 -2.65 -4.75
N ILE A 55 -11.65 -3.51 -3.76
CA ILE A 55 -11.18 -4.90 -3.77
C ILE A 55 -11.87 -5.69 -4.89
N ALA A 56 -13.20 -5.58 -5.01
CA ALA A 56 -13.96 -6.26 -6.06
C ALA A 56 -13.60 -5.78 -7.48
N ALA A 57 -13.19 -4.51 -7.62
CA ALA A 57 -12.69 -3.94 -8.87
C ALA A 57 -11.26 -4.40 -9.22
N GLY A 58 -10.58 -5.15 -8.33
CA GLY A 58 -9.24 -5.67 -8.57
C GLY A 58 -8.13 -4.63 -8.49
N LEU A 59 -8.31 -3.60 -7.65
CA LEU A 59 -7.27 -2.59 -7.42
C LEU A 59 -6.06 -3.25 -6.72
N ASN A 60 -4.93 -3.32 -7.43
CA ASN A 60 -3.70 -3.96 -6.98
C ASN A 60 -2.66 -2.91 -6.54
N GLY A 61 -1.67 -3.35 -5.77
CA GLY A 61 -0.56 -2.48 -5.33
C GLY A 61 -0.91 -1.55 -4.17
N VAL A 62 -2.05 -1.76 -3.53
CA VAL A 62 -2.47 -1.04 -2.32
C VAL A 62 -2.85 -2.04 -1.23
N GLU A 63 -2.62 -1.66 0.02
CA GLU A 63 -3.01 -2.44 1.18
C GLU A 63 -4.34 -1.92 1.75
N PHE A 64 -5.36 -2.77 1.78
CA PHE A 64 -6.68 -2.40 2.26
C PHE A 64 -6.84 -2.65 3.75
N TRP A 65 -7.32 -1.60 4.43
CA TRP A 65 -7.64 -1.57 5.85
C TRP A 65 -9.09 -1.14 6.03
N ALA A 66 -9.81 -1.80 6.94
CA ALA A 66 -11.13 -1.36 7.37
C ALA A 66 -11.08 -0.96 8.85
N CYS A 67 -11.65 0.20 9.17
CA CYS A 67 -11.67 0.78 10.50
C CYS A 67 -13.12 1.08 10.90
N ASN A 68 -13.58 0.54 12.01
CA ASN A 68 -14.94 0.79 12.48
C ASN A 68 -15.05 0.67 14.00
N THR A 69 -16.06 1.31 14.59
CA THR A 69 -16.45 1.11 16.00
C THR A 69 -17.37 -0.09 16.18
N ASP A 70 -18.06 -0.49 15.10
CA ASP A 70 -18.96 -1.64 15.05
C ASP A 70 -18.21 -2.90 14.62
N ALA A 71 -18.21 -3.92 15.50
CA ALA A 71 -17.53 -5.19 15.26
C ALA A 71 -18.23 -6.01 14.16
N GLN A 72 -19.56 -5.98 14.10
CA GLN A 72 -20.32 -6.73 13.10
C GLN A 72 -20.04 -6.18 11.69
N ALA A 73 -19.97 -4.86 11.57
CA ALA A 73 -19.62 -4.22 10.31
C ALA A 73 -18.18 -4.53 9.86
N LEU A 74 -17.24 -4.72 10.80
CA LEU A 74 -15.87 -5.14 10.49
C LEU A 74 -15.80 -6.59 10.00
N GLU A 75 -16.61 -7.49 10.57
CA GLU A 75 -16.66 -8.89 10.12
C GLU A 75 -17.12 -9.03 8.67
N LEU A 76 -18.03 -8.15 8.23
CA LEU A 76 -18.54 -8.08 6.86
C LEU A 76 -17.56 -7.42 5.86
N SER A 77 -16.45 -6.86 6.33
CA SER A 77 -15.46 -6.22 5.47
C SER A 77 -14.62 -7.25 4.70
N ALA A 78 -14.43 -7.01 3.40
CA ALA A 78 -13.55 -7.80 2.54
C ALA A 78 -12.07 -7.40 2.72
N ALA A 79 -11.78 -6.34 3.48
CA ALA A 79 -10.41 -5.92 3.75
C ALA A 79 -9.64 -7.00 4.53
N LYS A 80 -8.38 -7.20 4.14
CA LYS A 80 -7.47 -8.16 4.80
C LYS A 80 -7.17 -7.72 6.22
N ASN A 81 -6.92 -6.43 6.41
CA ASN A 81 -6.63 -5.85 7.71
C ASN A 81 -7.85 -5.11 8.25
N ARG A 82 -8.13 -5.32 9.53
CA ARG A 82 -9.34 -4.79 10.19
C ARG A 82 -8.93 -4.23 11.53
N LEU A 83 -9.41 -3.03 11.82
CA LEU A 83 -9.13 -2.32 13.06
C LEU A 83 -10.45 -1.90 13.71
N GLN A 84 -10.69 -2.43 14.90
CA GLN A 84 -11.81 -2.00 15.72
C GLN A 84 -11.37 -0.85 16.62
N ILE A 85 -11.99 0.32 16.47
CA ILE A 85 -11.68 1.50 17.28
C ILE A 85 -12.70 1.69 18.39
N GLY A 86 -12.26 2.22 19.54
CA GLY A 86 -13.15 2.50 20.67
C GLY A 86 -13.87 1.27 21.21
N ALA A 87 -13.17 0.13 21.27
CA ALA A 87 -13.72 -1.13 21.77
C ALA A 87 -14.20 -1.00 23.22
N LYS A 88 -13.55 -0.18 24.06
CA LYS A 88 -13.97 0.04 25.45
C LYS A 88 -15.17 0.99 25.52
N LEU A 89 -15.17 2.04 24.70
CA LEU A 89 -16.25 3.04 24.67
C LEU A 89 -17.56 2.49 24.12
N THR A 90 -17.50 1.81 22.97
CA THR A 90 -18.69 1.37 22.22
C THR A 90 -19.05 -0.09 22.45
N ARG A 91 -18.15 -0.88 23.06
CA ARG A 91 -18.30 -2.33 23.24
C ARG A 91 -18.56 -3.08 21.93
N GLY A 92 -18.12 -2.52 20.80
CA GLY A 92 -18.35 -3.09 19.47
C GLY A 92 -19.74 -2.87 18.89
N LEU A 93 -20.58 -2.03 19.52
CA LEU A 93 -21.93 -1.72 19.05
C LEU A 93 -21.99 -0.52 18.08
N GLY A 94 -20.86 0.13 17.84
CA GLY A 94 -20.77 1.28 16.94
C GLY A 94 -20.99 2.65 17.61
N ALA A 95 -20.81 3.72 16.84
CA ALA A 95 -20.95 5.11 17.28
C ALA A 95 -22.39 5.63 17.31
N GLY A 96 -23.38 4.84 16.86
CA GLY A 96 -24.81 5.19 16.89
C GLY A 96 -25.17 6.46 16.09
N GLY A 97 -24.37 6.81 15.09
CA GLY A 97 -24.57 8.05 14.31
C GLY A 97 -24.09 9.33 14.99
N ASN A 98 -23.45 9.25 16.15
CA ASN A 98 -22.91 10.42 16.85
C ASN A 98 -21.41 10.62 16.54
N PRO A 99 -21.02 11.72 15.85
CA PRO A 99 -19.62 12.01 15.52
C PRO A 99 -18.72 12.11 16.75
N GLN A 100 -19.22 12.66 17.86
CA GLN A 100 -18.41 12.79 19.07
C GLN A 100 -17.98 11.44 19.65
N VAL A 101 -18.80 10.41 19.48
CA VAL A 101 -18.46 9.04 19.90
C VAL A 101 -17.39 8.47 18.96
N GLY A 102 -17.50 8.72 17.65
CA GLY A 102 -16.48 8.35 16.67
C GLY A 102 -15.12 9.00 16.96
N THR A 103 -15.10 10.31 17.22
CA THR A 103 -13.87 11.03 17.58
C THR A 103 -13.21 10.45 18.83
N LYS A 104 -13.97 10.25 19.92
CA LYS A 104 -13.45 9.67 21.15
C LYS A 104 -12.96 8.23 20.96
N ALA A 105 -13.65 7.45 20.14
CA ALA A 105 -13.22 6.09 19.81
C ALA A 105 -11.90 6.07 19.03
N ALA A 106 -11.71 7.01 18.09
CA ALA A 106 -10.46 7.14 17.36
C ALA A 106 -9.30 7.63 18.25
N GLU A 107 -9.58 8.54 19.20
CA GLU A 107 -8.60 8.98 20.20
C GLU A 107 -8.18 7.86 21.14
N GLU A 108 -9.13 7.04 21.62
CA GLU A 108 -8.86 5.86 22.45
C GLU A 108 -7.91 4.88 21.75
N SER A 109 -8.12 4.63 20.46
CA SER A 109 -7.35 3.68 19.66
C SER A 109 -6.22 4.35 18.86
N ARG A 110 -5.74 5.53 19.27
CA ARG A 110 -4.72 6.28 18.53
C ARG A 110 -3.42 5.49 18.30
N GLU A 111 -2.98 4.75 19.31
CA GLU A 111 -1.75 3.93 19.23
C GLU A 111 -1.91 2.78 18.22
N GLU A 112 -3.08 2.13 18.22
CA GLU A 112 -3.39 1.05 17.29
C GLU A 112 -3.50 1.55 15.85
N ILE A 113 -4.11 2.72 15.64
CA ILE A 113 -4.16 3.39 14.34
C ILE A 113 -2.74 3.73 13.86
N ALA A 114 -1.89 4.28 14.74
CA ALA A 114 -0.51 4.60 14.39
C ALA A 114 0.30 3.36 13.98
N ALA A 115 0.13 2.24 14.70
CA ALA A 115 0.75 0.97 14.36
C ALA A 115 0.24 0.42 13.02
N ALA A 116 -1.07 0.49 12.77
CA ALA A 116 -1.68 0.08 11.50
C ALA A 116 -1.14 0.88 10.30
N LEU A 117 -0.87 2.18 10.49
CA LEU A 117 -0.34 3.07 9.45
C LEU A 117 1.19 3.05 9.35
N GLN A 118 1.90 2.38 10.25
CA GLN A 118 3.36 2.37 10.22
C GLN A 118 3.90 1.78 8.89
N GLY A 119 4.92 2.42 8.32
CA GLY A 119 5.58 1.96 7.08
C GLY A 119 4.85 2.28 5.78
N SER A 120 3.75 3.05 5.81
CA SER A 120 3.13 3.59 4.59
C SER A 120 3.75 4.91 4.16
N ASP A 121 4.04 5.04 2.87
CA ASP A 121 4.45 6.29 2.24
C ASP A 121 3.25 7.19 1.95
N MET A 122 2.09 6.58 1.68
CA MET A 122 0.84 7.29 1.38
C MET A 122 -0.35 6.55 1.97
N VAL A 123 -1.28 7.32 2.56
CA VAL A 123 -2.51 6.80 3.17
C VAL A 123 -3.71 7.50 2.54
N PHE A 124 -4.62 6.71 1.96
CA PHE A 124 -5.93 7.17 1.52
C PHE A 124 -6.96 6.84 2.58
N ILE A 125 -7.73 7.84 3.00
CA ILE A 125 -8.85 7.64 3.92
C ILE A 125 -10.14 7.74 3.13
N ALA A 126 -10.89 6.65 3.08
CA ALA A 126 -12.22 6.60 2.50
C ALA A 126 -13.25 6.58 3.64
N ALA A 127 -14.01 7.65 3.79
CA ALA A 127 -15.07 7.74 4.79
C ALA A 127 -16.32 8.34 4.16
N GLY A 128 -17.49 7.92 4.65
CA GLY A 128 -18.74 8.61 4.36
C GLY A 128 -19.05 9.60 5.46
N MET A 129 -19.07 10.88 5.11
CA MET A 129 -19.46 11.94 6.04
C MET A 129 -20.96 11.85 6.36
N GLY A 130 -21.35 12.25 7.56
CA GLY A 130 -22.74 12.28 8.05
C GLY A 130 -23.09 11.13 9.01
N GLY A 131 -22.27 10.08 9.08
CA GLY A 131 -22.38 9.04 10.11
C GLY A 131 -21.67 9.42 11.41
N GLY A 132 -21.61 8.48 12.37
CA GLY A 132 -20.90 8.70 13.64
C GLY A 132 -19.42 8.31 13.60
N THR A 133 -19.08 7.20 12.94
CA THR A 133 -17.69 6.67 12.95
C THR A 133 -16.79 7.30 11.89
N GLY A 134 -17.36 7.60 10.71
CA GLY A 134 -16.60 8.14 9.59
C GLY A 134 -16.46 9.66 9.61
N THR A 135 -17.37 10.35 10.31
CA THR A 135 -17.33 11.80 10.55
C THR A 135 -16.50 12.08 11.79
#